data_AF-A0A4R4Q5D3-F1
#
_entry.id   AF-A0A4R4Q5D3-F1
#
_cell.length_a   1.000
_cell.length_b   1.000
_cell.length_c   1.000
_cell.angle_alpha   90.00
_cell.angle_beta   90.00
_cell.angle_gamma   90.00
#
_symmetry.space_group_name_H-M   'P 1'
#
loop_
_entity.id
_entity.type
_entity.pdbx_description
1 polymer ?
#
loop_
_entity_poly.entity_id
_entity_poly.type
_entity_poly.pdbx_seq_one_letter_code
_entity_poly.pdbx_strand_id
1 'polypeptide(L)'
;MTQSPAVPTSGRSGSVRIGERAARTLVAELARRNDPKAALLVGATAGSAALAAAIDALLPGDTLTVVPAESADAPELREHVTAQGNWVADRVRVVDSLAEADAAEVVIAAEPLAGTAEQARATVDSLAKYLTDGSVLSVSTPLFGSEGATAELDRQGVLHGVRTDLVLRNSPPVRVHHLRFTPASPALAARLAPAHRPSSVPLTRGMHIDSNGVAAAGIALGLAAAAKVARPKSKLWLLPALAAAPVAAFFRDPERDVPEDPSAVVAAADGQVLSVQRLHDERFGDGEWLRVAVFLSVLDVHVNRAPVAGKVVDYFVADGGFVNAMKPDAEHNVAAYTVLDTEHGRVVVAQRTGLIARRIVQRAPIGALLAKGERFGLIRFGSRTDVYLPADAAEPLVGPGDKVVGGATVIARWR
;
A
#
# COMPACT_ATOMS: atom_id res chain seq x y z
N MET A 1 46.09 -27.09 28.60
CA MET A 1 45.06 -27.46 27.59
C MET A 1 44.67 -26.19 26.86
N THR A 2 45.23 -26.02 25.68
CA THR A 2 45.03 -24.88 24.77
C THR A 2 43.63 -24.96 24.17
N GLN A 3 42.78 -23.96 24.43
CA GLN A 3 41.55 -23.77 23.66
C GLN A 3 41.96 -23.25 22.27
N SER A 4 41.65 -24.03 21.24
CA SER A 4 41.74 -23.57 19.86
C SER A 4 40.69 -22.47 19.62
N PRO A 5 41.04 -21.36 18.97
CA PRO A 5 40.04 -20.40 18.52
C PRO A 5 39.22 -21.03 17.40
N ALA A 6 37.89 -20.98 17.53
CA ALA A 6 36.99 -21.35 16.46
C ALA A 6 37.27 -20.45 15.24
N VAL A 7 37.80 -21.04 14.18
CA VAL A 7 37.89 -20.43 12.86
C VAL A 7 36.45 -20.19 12.38
N PRO A 8 36.02 -18.95 12.07
CA PRO A 8 34.75 -18.73 11.43
C PRO A 8 34.82 -19.33 10.03
N THR A 9 34.03 -20.36 9.78
CA THR A 9 33.84 -20.88 8.43
C THR A 9 33.15 -19.81 7.58
N SER A 10 33.88 -19.25 6.62
CA SER A 10 33.32 -18.48 5.53
C SER A 10 32.46 -19.40 4.66
N GLY A 11 31.14 -19.31 4.78
CA GLY A 11 30.23 -20.06 3.93
C GLY A 11 28.85 -20.29 4.53
N ARG A 12 27.93 -19.36 4.25
CA ARG A 12 26.49 -19.52 3.98
C ARG A 12 25.78 -18.21 4.33
N SER A 13 25.60 -17.36 3.32
CA SER A 13 24.44 -16.47 3.28
C SER A 13 23.22 -17.36 3.51
N GLY A 14 22.54 -17.25 4.65
CA GLY A 14 21.29 -17.97 4.86
C GLY A 14 20.31 -17.50 3.78
N SER A 15 19.69 -18.44 3.06
CA SER A 15 18.68 -18.08 2.07
C SER A 15 17.60 -17.25 2.74
N VAL A 16 17.36 -16.06 2.19
CA VAL A 16 16.31 -15.16 2.70
C VAL A 16 14.99 -15.89 2.50
N ARG A 17 14.29 -16.20 3.59
CA ARG A 17 13.00 -16.88 3.53
C ARG A 17 11.86 -15.87 3.60
N ILE A 18 10.87 -16.03 2.71
CA ILE A 18 9.63 -15.28 2.74
C ILE A 18 8.70 -15.91 3.78
N GLY A 19 8.39 -15.15 4.83
CA GLY A 19 7.36 -15.49 5.81
C GLY A 19 5.96 -15.03 5.38
N GLU A 20 4.93 -15.44 6.10
CA GLU A 20 3.51 -15.20 5.76
C GLU A 20 3.15 -13.74 5.44
N ARG A 21 3.70 -12.77 6.20
CA ARG A 21 3.40 -11.34 5.95
C ARG A 21 4.04 -10.84 4.66
N ALA A 22 5.25 -11.29 4.36
CA ALA A 22 5.91 -10.95 3.11
C ALA A 22 5.21 -11.63 1.94
N ALA A 23 4.78 -12.90 2.10
CA ALA A 23 3.97 -13.62 1.13
C ALA A 23 2.63 -12.91 0.83
N ARG A 24 1.86 -12.52 1.85
CA ARG A 24 0.62 -11.74 1.67
C ARG A 24 0.84 -10.40 0.98
N THR A 25 2.01 -9.78 1.19
CA THR A 25 2.36 -8.54 0.49
C THR A 25 2.71 -8.82 -0.97
N LEU A 26 3.50 -9.87 -1.25
CA LEU A 26 3.84 -10.30 -2.62
C LEU A 26 2.59 -10.61 -3.45
N VAL A 27 1.61 -11.29 -2.88
CA VAL A 27 0.36 -11.65 -3.58
C VAL A 27 -0.72 -10.58 -3.47
N ALA A 28 -0.43 -9.39 -2.92
CA ALA A 28 -1.44 -8.38 -2.64
C ALA A 28 -2.19 -7.90 -3.90
N GLU A 29 -1.52 -7.85 -5.06
CA GLU A 29 -2.16 -7.48 -6.33
C GLU A 29 -3.03 -8.60 -6.92
N LEU A 30 -2.71 -9.87 -6.63
CA LEU A 30 -3.59 -11.01 -6.93
C LEU A 30 -4.84 -10.95 -6.04
N ALA A 31 -4.64 -10.87 -4.72
CA ALA A 31 -5.72 -10.94 -3.73
C ALA A 31 -6.75 -9.80 -3.84
N ARG A 32 -6.33 -8.65 -4.37
CA ARG A 32 -7.20 -7.46 -4.43
C ARG A 32 -8.00 -7.34 -5.72
N ARG A 33 -7.78 -8.17 -6.75
CA ARG A 33 -8.51 -8.06 -8.02
C ARG A 33 -9.70 -9.02 -7.98
N ASN A 34 -10.91 -8.48 -8.07
CA ASN A 34 -12.13 -9.27 -7.88
C ASN A 34 -12.62 -9.99 -9.14
N ASP A 35 -12.12 -9.60 -10.31
CA ASP A 35 -12.45 -10.27 -11.58
C ASP A 35 -11.57 -11.49 -11.83
N PRO A 36 -12.07 -12.46 -12.63
CA PRO A 36 -11.26 -13.56 -13.16
C PRO A 36 -9.97 -13.05 -13.79
N LYS A 37 -8.85 -13.69 -13.42
CA LYS A 37 -7.51 -13.33 -13.89
C LYS A 37 -6.59 -14.55 -13.92
N ALA A 38 -5.59 -14.50 -14.78
CA ALA A 38 -4.45 -15.41 -14.76
C ALA A 38 -3.32 -14.82 -13.91
N ALA A 39 -2.72 -15.67 -13.09
CA ALA A 39 -1.52 -15.36 -12.33
C ALA A 39 -0.40 -16.35 -12.61
N LEU A 40 0.83 -15.87 -12.51
CA LEU A 40 2.04 -16.64 -12.69
C LEU A 40 2.91 -16.50 -11.44
N LEU A 41 3.16 -17.59 -10.73
CA LEU A 41 4.04 -17.66 -9.57
C LEU A 41 5.31 -18.40 -9.94
N VAL A 42 6.46 -17.73 -9.86
CA VAL A 42 7.77 -18.29 -10.26
C VAL A 42 8.67 -18.49 -9.06
N GLY A 43 9.33 -19.65 -8.99
CA GLY A 43 10.26 -19.97 -7.91
C GLY A 43 9.59 -20.55 -6.67
N ALA A 44 8.47 -21.26 -6.82
CA ALA A 44 7.77 -21.84 -5.68
C ALA A 44 8.31 -23.23 -5.31
N THR A 45 8.31 -23.54 -4.01
CA THR A 45 8.46 -24.90 -3.47
C THR A 45 7.17 -25.30 -2.77
N ALA A 46 6.99 -26.60 -2.47
CA ALA A 46 5.80 -27.10 -1.76
C ALA A 46 5.64 -26.45 -0.36
N GLY A 47 6.75 -26.01 0.27
CA GLY A 47 6.74 -25.32 1.55
C GLY A 47 6.74 -23.79 1.47
N SER A 48 6.58 -23.20 0.28
CA SER A 48 6.66 -21.75 0.10
C SER A 48 5.42 -21.05 0.66
N ALA A 49 5.63 -20.08 1.55
CA ALA A 49 4.56 -19.23 2.05
C ALA A 49 3.91 -18.40 0.93
N ALA A 50 4.65 -18.07 -0.14
CA ALA A 50 4.12 -17.35 -1.29
C ALA A 50 3.12 -18.22 -2.10
N LEU A 51 3.38 -19.53 -2.23
CA LEU A 51 2.45 -20.46 -2.87
C LEU A 51 1.17 -20.58 -2.07
N ALA A 52 1.28 -20.81 -0.76
CA ALA A 52 0.11 -20.89 0.12
C ALA A 52 -0.73 -19.61 0.05
N ALA A 53 -0.08 -18.44 0.17
CA ALA A 53 -0.78 -17.15 0.08
C ALA A 53 -1.40 -16.91 -1.30
N ALA A 54 -0.78 -17.38 -2.39
CA ALA A 54 -1.33 -17.24 -3.72
C ALA A 54 -2.57 -18.12 -3.90
N ILE A 55 -2.54 -19.38 -3.44
CA ILE A 55 -3.69 -20.29 -3.47
C ILE A 55 -4.85 -19.72 -2.63
N ASP A 56 -4.57 -19.26 -1.41
CA ASP A 56 -5.57 -18.64 -0.51
C ASP A 56 -6.22 -17.39 -1.12
N ALA A 57 -5.53 -16.70 -2.02
CA ALA A 57 -5.99 -15.48 -2.67
C ALA A 57 -6.85 -15.71 -3.92
N LEU A 58 -6.95 -16.95 -4.40
CA LEU A 58 -7.69 -17.22 -5.63
C LEU A 58 -9.20 -17.14 -5.44
N LEU A 59 -9.87 -16.54 -6.41
CA LEU A 59 -11.31 -16.41 -6.51
C LEU A 59 -11.88 -17.34 -7.61
N PRO A 60 -13.20 -17.58 -7.64
CA PRO A 60 -13.83 -18.29 -8.75
C PRO A 60 -13.52 -17.64 -10.10
N GLY A 61 -13.00 -18.42 -11.04
CA GLY A 61 -12.60 -17.96 -12.38
C GLY A 61 -11.11 -17.64 -12.51
N ASP A 62 -10.37 -17.56 -11.40
CA ASP A 62 -8.92 -17.35 -11.46
C ASP A 62 -8.18 -18.62 -11.91
N THR A 63 -7.04 -18.40 -12.56
CA THR A 63 -6.07 -19.46 -12.87
C THR A 63 -4.69 -19.07 -12.34
N LEU A 64 -3.93 -20.07 -11.87
CA LEU A 64 -2.59 -19.89 -11.36
C LEU A 64 -1.64 -20.88 -12.05
N THR A 65 -0.67 -20.36 -12.80
CA THR A 65 0.45 -21.16 -13.29
C THR A 65 1.61 -21.04 -12.31
N VAL A 66 2.17 -22.17 -11.89
CA VAL A 66 3.28 -22.23 -10.94
C VAL A 66 4.51 -22.82 -11.62
N VAL A 67 5.62 -22.10 -11.56
CA VAL A 67 6.94 -22.56 -12.01
C VAL A 67 7.76 -22.91 -10.75
N PRO A 68 8.26 -24.15 -10.63
CA PRO A 68 9.08 -24.58 -9.50
C PRO A 68 10.34 -23.71 -9.33
N ALA A 69 10.83 -23.58 -8.10
CA ALA A 69 12.19 -23.10 -7.87
C ALA A 69 13.23 -24.06 -8.45
N GLU A 70 14.41 -23.55 -8.80
CA GLU A 70 15.52 -24.37 -9.32
C GLU A 70 15.92 -25.51 -8.36
N SER A 71 15.67 -25.32 -7.07
CA SER A 71 15.96 -26.30 -6.02
C SER A 71 14.81 -27.28 -5.74
N ALA A 72 13.65 -27.11 -6.38
CA ALA A 72 12.43 -27.87 -6.11
C ALA A 72 12.21 -29.01 -7.10
N ASP A 73 11.57 -30.09 -6.64
CA ASP A 73 11.14 -31.18 -7.51
C ASP A 73 9.72 -30.90 -8.06
N ALA A 74 9.59 -30.82 -9.39
CA ALA A 74 8.32 -30.46 -10.03
C ALA A 74 7.18 -31.48 -9.79
N PRO A 75 7.42 -32.81 -9.82
CA PRO A 75 6.46 -33.82 -9.40
C PRO A 75 5.99 -33.66 -7.95
N GLU A 76 6.89 -33.39 -6.99
CA GLU A 76 6.53 -33.14 -5.59
C GLU A 76 5.61 -31.92 -5.47
N LEU A 77 5.91 -30.85 -6.20
CA LEU A 77 5.08 -29.64 -6.22
C LEU A 77 3.69 -29.91 -6.82
N ARG A 78 3.60 -30.71 -7.88
CA ARG A 78 2.32 -31.16 -8.47
C ARG A 78 1.49 -31.98 -7.51
N GLU A 79 2.12 -32.92 -6.81
CA GLU A 79 1.46 -33.74 -5.79
C GLU A 79 0.94 -32.85 -4.65
N HIS A 80 1.76 -31.93 -4.16
CA HIS A 80 1.36 -30.96 -3.14
C HIS A 80 0.14 -30.14 -3.54
N VAL A 81 0.13 -29.58 -4.76
CA VAL A 81 -1.00 -28.79 -5.27
C VAL A 81 -2.26 -29.65 -5.39
N THR A 82 -2.14 -30.87 -5.91
CA THR A 82 -3.28 -31.79 -6.07
C THR A 82 -3.86 -32.22 -4.72
N ALA A 83 -3.01 -32.40 -3.71
CA ALA A 83 -3.40 -32.78 -2.35
C ALA A 83 -4.22 -31.70 -1.63
N GLN A 84 -4.23 -30.44 -2.10
CA GLN A 84 -5.07 -29.36 -1.56
C GLN A 84 -6.56 -29.50 -1.97
N GLY A 85 -6.89 -30.47 -2.84
CA GLY A 85 -8.25 -30.81 -3.23
C GLY A 85 -8.67 -30.25 -4.59
N ASN A 86 -9.84 -30.69 -5.06
CA ASN A 86 -10.30 -30.45 -6.44
C ASN A 86 -10.42 -28.97 -6.80
N TRP A 87 -10.84 -28.12 -5.84
CA TRP A 87 -10.91 -26.67 -6.06
C TRP A 87 -9.59 -26.15 -6.62
N VAL A 88 -8.47 -26.57 -6.00
CA VAL A 88 -7.11 -26.09 -6.29
C VAL A 88 -6.58 -26.77 -7.53
N ALA A 89 -6.76 -28.10 -7.63
CA ALA A 89 -6.30 -28.88 -8.78
C ALA A 89 -6.88 -28.37 -10.11
N ASP A 90 -8.13 -27.88 -10.12
CA ASP A 90 -8.79 -27.36 -11.32
C ASP A 90 -8.26 -25.99 -11.79
N ARG A 91 -7.53 -25.26 -10.93
CA ARG A 91 -7.13 -23.86 -11.17
C ARG A 91 -5.63 -23.63 -11.13
N VAL A 92 -4.89 -24.50 -10.45
CA VAL A 92 -3.45 -24.38 -10.28
C VAL A 92 -2.74 -25.39 -11.19
N ARG A 93 -2.02 -24.89 -12.18
CA ARG A 93 -1.21 -25.69 -13.10
C ARG A 93 0.27 -25.53 -12.74
N VAL A 94 0.96 -26.63 -12.47
CA VAL A 94 2.42 -26.63 -12.29
C VAL A 94 3.10 -27.06 -13.59
N VAL A 95 3.93 -26.17 -14.15
CA VAL A 95 4.72 -26.40 -15.37
C VAL A 95 6.17 -26.74 -15.02
N ASP A 96 6.93 -27.35 -15.94
CA ASP A 96 8.32 -27.74 -15.65
C ASP A 96 9.29 -26.56 -15.81
N SER A 97 8.95 -25.58 -16.64
CA SER A 97 9.80 -24.42 -16.90
C SER A 97 8.99 -23.16 -17.18
N LEU A 98 9.65 -22.00 -17.03
CA LEU A 98 9.03 -20.70 -17.34
C LEU A 98 8.59 -20.60 -18.82
N ALA A 99 9.25 -21.33 -19.73
CA ALA A 99 8.93 -21.32 -21.16
C ALA A 99 7.57 -21.94 -21.51
N GLU A 100 7.00 -22.74 -20.61
CA GLU A 100 5.67 -23.35 -20.75
C GLU A 100 4.54 -22.49 -20.14
N ALA A 101 4.91 -21.38 -19.48
CA ALA A 101 3.96 -20.47 -18.87
C ALA A 101 3.41 -19.48 -19.90
N ASP A 102 2.12 -19.18 -19.78
CA ASP A 102 1.47 -18.13 -20.54
C ASP A 102 1.67 -16.76 -19.87
N ALA A 103 1.47 -15.69 -20.63
CA ALA A 103 1.43 -14.35 -20.06
C ALA A 103 0.25 -14.22 -19.08
N ALA A 104 0.46 -13.49 -17.99
CA ALA A 104 -0.47 -13.37 -16.88
C ALA A 104 -0.67 -11.91 -16.48
N GLU A 105 -1.77 -11.62 -15.80
CA GLU A 105 -2.04 -10.27 -15.34
C GLU A 105 -1.40 -9.93 -13.99
N VAL A 106 -1.01 -10.97 -13.24
CA VAL A 106 -0.22 -10.83 -12.02
C VAL A 106 0.93 -11.84 -12.08
N VAL A 107 2.16 -11.34 -12.13
CA VAL A 107 3.37 -12.17 -12.09
C VAL A 107 4.05 -11.97 -10.74
N ILE A 108 4.47 -13.04 -10.08
CA ILE A 108 4.98 -13.02 -8.72
C ILE A 108 6.26 -13.86 -8.66
N ALA A 109 7.36 -13.25 -8.22
CA ALA A 109 8.55 -14.00 -7.83
C ALA A 109 8.41 -14.43 -6.37
N ALA A 110 8.31 -15.74 -6.14
CA ALA A 110 8.14 -16.32 -4.81
C ALA A 110 9.43 -16.19 -3.97
N GLU A 111 10.59 -16.23 -4.62
CA GLU A 111 11.89 -16.09 -3.98
C GLU A 111 12.40 -14.64 -4.03
N PRO A 112 13.05 -14.17 -2.96
CA PRO A 112 13.64 -12.85 -2.94
C PRO A 112 14.91 -12.79 -3.79
N LEU A 113 15.06 -11.71 -4.55
CA LEU A 113 16.25 -11.43 -5.34
C LEU A 113 17.36 -10.91 -4.42
N ALA A 114 18.26 -11.79 -4.00
CA ALA A 114 19.36 -11.47 -3.08
C ALA A 114 20.75 -11.39 -3.76
N GLY A 115 20.83 -11.66 -5.07
CA GLY A 115 22.09 -11.72 -5.82
C GLY A 115 22.63 -10.36 -6.27
N THR A 116 23.31 -10.36 -7.42
CA THR A 116 23.89 -9.14 -8.02
C THR A 116 22.83 -8.25 -8.67
N ALA A 117 23.20 -7.01 -8.99
CA ALA A 117 22.33 -6.11 -9.74
C ALA A 117 21.98 -6.66 -11.14
N GLU A 118 22.94 -7.29 -11.82
CA GLU A 118 22.77 -7.89 -13.14
C GLU A 118 21.81 -9.07 -13.10
N GLN A 119 21.94 -9.94 -12.09
CA GLN A 119 21.03 -11.06 -11.89
C GLN A 119 19.61 -10.58 -11.60
N ALA A 120 19.44 -9.61 -10.70
CA ALA A 120 18.13 -9.04 -10.39
C ALA A 120 17.46 -8.42 -11.63
N ARG A 121 18.22 -7.66 -12.43
CA ARG A 121 17.73 -7.07 -13.68
C ARG A 121 17.34 -8.15 -14.69
N ALA A 122 18.20 -9.14 -14.91
CA ALA A 122 17.92 -10.24 -15.84
C ALA A 122 16.65 -11.00 -15.44
N THR A 123 16.43 -11.23 -14.14
CA THR A 123 15.20 -11.85 -13.65
C THR A 123 13.98 -10.96 -13.90
N VAL A 124 14.04 -9.66 -13.59
CA VAL A 124 12.94 -8.71 -13.84
C VAL A 124 12.62 -8.65 -15.35
N ASP A 125 13.62 -8.51 -16.21
CA ASP A 125 13.45 -8.45 -17.66
C ASP A 125 12.88 -9.76 -18.23
N SER A 126 13.28 -10.90 -17.66
CA SER A 126 12.74 -12.21 -18.04
C SER A 126 11.26 -12.33 -17.67
N LEU A 127 10.90 -11.99 -16.43
CA LEU A 127 9.53 -12.07 -15.93
C LEU A 127 8.61 -11.04 -16.59
N ALA A 128 9.12 -9.86 -16.94
CA ALA A 128 8.35 -8.81 -17.60
C ALA A 128 7.78 -9.25 -18.96
N LYS A 129 8.40 -10.24 -19.64
CA LYS A 129 7.90 -10.81 -20.90
C LYS A 129 6.60 -11.60 -20.75
N TYR A 130 6.28 -12.01 -19.52
CA TYR A 130 5.06 -12.75 -19.19
C TYR A 130 3.98 -11.83 -18.59
N LEU A 131 4.16 -10.51 -18.67
CA LEU A 131 3.12 -9.55 -18.29
C LEU A 131 2.25 -9.21 -19.50
N THR A 132 0.94 -9.26 -19.31
CA THR A 132 -0.02 -8.61 -20.22
C THR A 132 -0.07 -7.09 -19.99
N ASP A 133 -0.84 -6.36 -20.78
CA ASP A 133 -0.93 -4.90 -20.66
C ASP A 133 -1.60 -4.45 -19.34
N GLY A 134 -0.98 -3.48 -18.66
CA GLY A 134 -1.45 -2.94 -17.38
C GLY A 134 -1.15 -3.82 -16.16
N SER A 135 -0.47 -4.95 -16.36
CA SER A 135 -0.23 -5.99 -15.38
C SER A 135 0.90 -5.67 -14.41
N VAL A 136 0.97 -6.42 -13.32
CA VAL A 136 1.90 -6.13 -12.22
C VAL A 136 2.83 -7.30 -11.95
N LEU A 137 4.13 -7.00 -11.88
CA LEU A 137 5.17 -7.89 -11.40
C LEU A 137 5.46 -7.58 -9.93
N SER A 138 5.29 -8.58 -9.05
CA SER A 138 5.60 -8.49 -7.63
C SER A 138 6.89 -9.24 -7.33
N VAL A 139 7.91 -8.52 -6.89
CA VAL A 139 9.23 -9.07 -6.54
C VAL A 139 9.63 -8.60 -5.14
N SER A 140 10.53 -9.33 -4.50
CA SER A 140 11.08 -8.90 -3.21
C SER A 140 12.60 -8.96 -3.18
N THR A 141 13.19 -8.17 -2.30
CA THR A 141 14.63 -8.16 -2.02
C THR A 141 14.85 -8.04 -0.52
N PRO A 142 15.87 -8.69 0.08
CA PRO A 142 16.22 -8.42 1.47
C PRO A 142 16.66 -6.98 1.65
N LEU A 143 16.39 -6.42 2.84
CA LEU A 143 16.81 -5.07 3.18
C LEU A 143 18.34 -4.96 3.30
N PHE A 144 19.01 -6.05 3.68
CA PHE A 144 20.45 -6.14 3.87
C PHE A 144 21.00 -7.44 3.29
N GLY A 145 22.28 -7.45 2.94
CA GLY A 145 22.96 -8.67 2.51
C GLY A 145 22.73 -9.08 1.05
N SER A 146 22.28 -8.15 0.19
CA SER A 146 22.28 -8.35 -1.26
C SER A 146 23.60 -7.90 -1.90
N GLU A 147 24.00 -8.50 -3.00
CA GLU A 147 25.17 -8.11 -3.80
C GLU A 147 24.85 -7.02 -4.86
N GLY A 148 23.84 -6.18 -4.59
CA GLY A 148 23.41 -5.10 -5.48
C GLY A 148 21.97 -5.23 -5.97
N ALA A 149 21.33 -6.39 -5.81
CA ALA A 149 19.92 -6.59 -6.17
C ALA A 149 18.98 -5.57 -5.51
N THR A 150 19.18 -5.21 -4.24
CA THR A 150 18.34 -4.23 -3.55
C THR A 150 18.44 -2.85 -4.19
N ALA A 151 19.64 -2.40 -4.53
CA ALA A 151 19.83 -1.11 -5.19
C ALA A 151 19.22 -1.11 -6.61
N GLU A 152 19.29 -2.24 -7.33
CA GLU A 152 18.64 -2.37 -8.63
C GLU A 152 17.11 -2.35 -8.52
N LEU A 153 16.51 -3.11 -7.60
CA LEU A 153 15.06 -3.09 -7.42
C LEU A 153 14.55 -1.75 -6.89
N ASP A 154 15.32 -1.04 -6.08
CA ASP A 154 15.00 0.34 -5.70
C ASP A 154 14.98 1.27 -6.93
N ARG A 155 15.93 1.12 -7.87
CA ARG A 155 15.90 1.86 -9.15
C ARG A 155 14.66 1.51 -9.98
N GLN A 156 14.36 0.23 -10.14
CA GLN A 156 13.18 -0.24 -10.87
C GLN A 156 11.88 0.27 -10.20
N GLY A 157 11.84 0.29 -8.87
CA GLY A 157 10.71 0.84 -8.11
C GLY A 157 10.50 2.35 -8.31
N VAL A 158 11.56 3.13 -8.53
CA VAL A 158 11.42 4.55 -8.87
C VAL A 158 10.86 4.75 -10.29
N LEU A 159 11.26 3.90 -11.23
CA LEU A 159 10.88 4.04 -12.65
C LEU A 159 9.50 3.44 -12.96
N HIS A 160 9.21 2.28 -12.37
CA HIS A 160 8.06 1.44 -12.73
C HIS A 160 7.22 1.02 -11.51
N GLY A 161 7.59 1.45 -10.30
CA GLY A 161 6.91 1.06 -9.08
C GLY A 161 5.53 1.68 -8.95
N VAL A 162 4.51 0.84 -8.88
CA VAL A 162 3.13 1.24 -8.55
C VAL A 162 2.83 1.07 -7.07
N ARG A 163 3.64 0.27 -6.37
CA ARG A 163 3.68 0.19 -4.90
C ARG A 163 5.02 -0.37 -4.44
N THR A 164 5.48 0.06 -3.28
CA THR A 164 6.64 -0.55 -2.61
C THR A 164 6.37 -0.60 -1.12
N ASP A 165 6.57 -1.77 -0.53
CA ASP A 165 6.23 -2.07 0.85
C ASP A 165 7.42 -2.67 1.59
N LEU A 166 7.72 -2.12 2.77
CA LEU A 166 8.73 -2.67 3.66
C LEU A 166 8.09 -3.61 4.68
N VAL A 167 8.50 -4.88 4.66
CA VAL A 167 8.00 -5.90 5.58
C VAL A 167 9.08 -6.18 6.64
N LEU A 168 9.01 -5.43 7.74
CA LEU A 168 9.95 -5.57 8.86
C LEU A 168 9.80 -6.91 9.61
N ARG A 169 8.59 -7.48 9.63
CA ARG A 169 8.31 -8.79 10.25
C ARG A 169 8.58 -9.91 9.24
N ASN A 170 9.81 -9.96 8.77
CA ASN A 170 10.41 -11.03 7.99
C ASN A 170 11.86 -11.20 8.49
N SER A 171 12.46 -12.38 8.34
CA SER A 171 13.83 -12.63 8.80
C SER A 171 14.70 -13.17 7.67
N PRO A 172 15.58 -12.34 7.07
CA PRO A 172 15.75 -10.89 7.31
C PRO A 172 14.56 -10.07 6.78
N PRO A 173 14.40 -8.79 7.19
CA PRO A 173 13.39 -7.89 6.62
C PRO A 173 13.51 -7.82 5.09
N VAL A 174 12.38 -7.73 4.41
CA VAL A 174 12.33 -7.64 2.93
C VAL A 174 11.57 -6.40 2.49
N ARG A 175 11.93 -5.90 1.31
CA ARG A 175 11.17 -4.90 0.57
C ARG A 175 10.49 -5.60 -0.60
N VAL A 176 9.19 -5.40 -0.73
CA VAL A 176 8.38 -5.89 -1.83
C VAL A 176 8.12 -4.74 -2.79
N HIS A 177 8.41 -4.95 -4.06
CA HIS A 177 8.16 -4.00 -5.14
C HIS A 177 7.07 -4.57 -6.05
N HIS A 178 6.07 -3.75 -6.33
CA HIS A 178 5.05 -4.00 -7.32
C HIS A 178 5.34 -3.09 -8.51
N LEU A 179 5.76 -3.69 -9.62
CA LEU A 179 6.27 -3.02 -10.81
C LEU A 179 5.26 -3.15 -11.95
N ARG A 180 5.06 -2.08 -12.71
CA ARG A 180 4.24 -2.06 -13.92
C ARG A 180 5.00 -1.37 -15.04
N PHE A 181 5.17 -2.07 -16.16
CA PHE A 181 5.95 -1.58 -17.29
C PHE A 181 5.09 -1.01 -18.42
N THR A 182 3.81 -1.38 -18.48
CA THR A 182 2.84 -0.90 -19.47
C THR A 182 1.71 -0.09 -18.80
N PRO A 183 1.15 0.94 -19.45
CA PRO A 183 0.07 1.73 -18.87
C PRO A 183 -1.15 0.88 -18.53
N ALA A 184 -1.78 1.16 -17.38
CA ALA A 184 -3.06 0.56 -17.02
C ALA A 184 -4.24 1.50 -17.32
N SER A 185 -5.37 0.91 -17.71
CA SER A 185 -6.64 1.61 -17.83
C SER A 185 -7.17 1.99 -16.44
N PRO A 186 -7.71 3.22 -16.24
CA PRO A 186 -8.43 3.59 -15.03
C PRO A 186 -9.58 2.63 -14.68
N ALA A 187 -10.21 2.02 -15.68
CA ALA A 187 -11.29 1.04 -15.51
C ALA A 187 -10.89 -0.15 -14.63
N LEU A 188 -9.61 -0.55 -14.68
CA LEU A 188 -9.10 -1.64 -13.86
C LEU A 188 -9.19 -1.29 -12.37
N ALA A 189 -9.00 -0.02 -11.99
CA ALA A 189 -9.06 0.41 -10.59
C ALA A 189 -10.43 0.18 -9.94
N ALA A 190 -11.52 0.32 -10.71
CA ALA A 190 -12.89 0.12 -10.23
C ALA A 190 -13.18 -1.33 -9.81
N ARG A 191 -12.39 -2.28 -10.31
CA ARG A 191 -12.49 -3.73 -10.03
C ARG A 191 -11.55 -4.19 -8.91
N LEU A 192 -10.79 -3.27 -8.33
CA LEU A 192 -9.87 -3.57 -7.23
C LEU A 192 -10.56 -3.36 -5.89
N ALA A 193 -10.30 -4.28 -4.97
CA ALA A 193 -10.45 -4.05 -3.54
C ALA A 193 -9.28 -3.19 -3.01
N PRO A 194 -9.48 -2.49 -1.87
CA PRO A 194 -8.40 -1.83 -1.15
C PRO A 194 -7.25 -2.80 -0.87
N ALA A 195 -6.04 -2.41 -1.22
CA ALA A 195 -4.88 -3.28 -1.03
C ALA A 195 -4.55 -3.52 0.43
N HIS A 196 -4.03 -4.73 0.69
CA HIS A 196 -3.36 -5.03 1.94
C HIS A 196 -2.13 -4.12 2.12
N ARG A 197 -1.95 -3.56 3.31
CA ARG A 197 -0.79 -2.73 3.64
C ARG A 197 -0.05 -3.27 4.86
N PRO A 198 1.22 -3.68 4.74
CA PRO A 198 2.03 -4.11 5.89
C PRO A 198 2.36 -2.96 6.84
N SER A 199 2.21 -1.71 6.36
CA SER A 199 2.29 -0.52 7.20
C SER A 199 1.10 -0.35 8.15
N SER A 200 0.01 -1.12 8.01
CA SER A 200 -1.10 -1.12 8.96
C SER A 200 -0.97 -2.34 9.89
N VAL A 201 -0.84 -2.10 11.19
CA VAL A 201 -0.63 -3.15 12.20
C VAL A 201 -1.94 -3.41 12.93
N PRO A 202 -2.51 -4.64 12.88
CA PRO A 202 -3.76 -4.94 13.54
C PRO A 202 -3.61 -4.88 15.06
N LEU A 203 -4.52 -4.16 15.72
CA LEU A 203 -4.67 -4.11 17.17
C LEU A 203 -5.85 -4.97 17.63
N THR A 204 -6.96 -4.89 16.91
CA THR A 204 -8.15 -5.76 17.05
C THR A 204 -8.66 -6.16 15.66
N ARG A 205 -9.78 -6.88 15.56
CA ARG A 205 -10.35 -7.26 14.25
C ARG A 205 -10.74 -6.06 13.36
N GLY A 206 -11.14 -4.94 13.96
CA GLY A 206 -11.61 -3.76 13.21
C GLY A 206 -10.77 -2.50 13.45
N MET A 207 -9.69 -2.60 14.22
CA MET A 207 -8.83 -1.45 14.54
C MET A 207 -7.38 -1.80 14.27
N HIS A 208 -6.74 -0.98 13.45
CA HIS A 208 -5.32 -1.06 13.18
C HIS A 208 -4.62 0.21 13.68
N ILE A 209 -3.30 0.18 13.68
CA ILE A 209 -2.43 1.32 13.93
C ILE A 209 -1.48 1.44 12.75
N ASP A 210 -1.38 2.64 12.20
CA ASP A 210 -0.41 2.97 11.17
C ASP A 210 1.03 2.77 11.69
N SER A 211 1.95 2.33 10.82
CA SER A 211 3.34 2.03 11.19
C SER A 211 4.07 3.25 11.73
N ASN A 212 3.69 4.47 11.33
CA ASN A 212 4.21 5.69 11.93
C ASN A 212 3.84 5.79 13.42
N GLY A 213 2.63 5.33 13.77
CA GLY A 213 2.16 5.25 15.16
C GLY A 213 2.87 4.18 15.96
N VAL A 214 3.07 3.00 15.37
CA VAL A 214 3.84 1.92 16.01
C VAL A 214 5.28 2.36 16.30
N ALA A 215 5.93 3.00 15.32
CA ALA A 215 7.27 3.54 15.50
C ALA A 215 7.30 4.64 16.58
N ALA A 216 6.36 5.58 16.56
CA ALA A 216 6.29 6.66 17.54
C ALA A 216 6.01 6.15 18.96
N ALA A 217 5.09 5.18 19.11
CA ALA A 217 4.81 4.54 20.40
C ALA A 217 6.02 3.74 20.91
N GLY A 218 6.71 3.01 20.03
CA GLY A 218 7.95 2.30 20.36
C GLY A 218 9.04 3.23 20.86
N ILE A 219 9.25 4.37 20.19
CA ILE A 219 10.20 5.41 20.65
C ILE A 219 9.79 5.96 22.02
N ALA A 220 8.52 6.27 22.22
CA ALA A 220 8.02 6.78 23.51
C ALA A 220 8.24 5.77 24.65
N LEU A 221 7.93 4.49 24.43
CA LEU A 221 8.17 3.43 25.42
C LEU A 221 9.66 3.18 25.66
N GLY A 222 10.50 3.25 24.62
CA GLY A 222 11.95 3.16 24.75
C GLY A 222 12.54 4.29 25.59
N LEU A 223 12.08 5.54 25.37
CA LEU A 223 12.46 6.69 26.19
C LEU A 223 11.98 6.55 27.64
N ALA A 224 10.79 6.00 27.86
CA ALA A 224 10.30 5.70 29.19
C ALA A 224 11.18 4.68 29.92
N ALA A 225 11.54 3.58 29.24
CA ALA A 225 12.44 2.57 29.79
C ALA A 225 13.82 3.17 30.12
N ALA A 226 14.41 3.93 29.20
CA ALA A 226 15.70 4.60 29.41
C ALA A 226 15.65 5.57 30.60
N ALA A 227 14.60 6.39 30.71
CA ALA A 227 14.42 7.30 31.84
C ALA A 227 14.26 6.56 33.17
N LYS A 228 13.56 5.42 33.18
CA LYS A 228 13.38 4.57 34.36
C LYS A 228 14.70 3.94 34.80
N VAL A 229 15.52 3.46 33.86
CA VAL A 229 16.84 2.90 34.13
C VAL A 229 17.79 3.98 34.65
N ALA A 230 17.82 5.16 34.02
CA ALA A 230 18.72 6.25 34.40
C ALA A 230 18.36 6.89 35.75
N ARG A 231 17.07 6.97 36.10
CA ARG A 231 16.60 7.57 37.37
C ARG A 231 15.46 6.74 38.00
N PRO A 232 15.75 5.59 38.63
CA PRO A 232 14.73 4.63 39.08
C PRO A 232 13.69 5.18 40.07
N LYS A 233 14.09 6.12 40.94
CA LYS A 233 13.22 6.77 41.93
C LYS A 233 12.38 7.92 41.35
N SER A 234 12.75 8.42 40.17
CA SER A 234 12.03 9.52 39.52
C SER A 234 10.74 9.02 38.87
N LYS A 235 9.72 9.88 38.83
CA LYS A 235 8.48 9.65 38.08
C LYS A 235 8.53 10.16 36.63
N LEU A 236 9.65 10.74 36.19
CA LEU A 236 9.80 11.32 34.84
C LEU A 236 9.54 10.33 33.70
N TRP A 237 9.78 9.04 33.91
CA TRP A 237 9.48 7.99 32.92
C TRP A 237 7.98 7.87 32.60
N LEU A 238 7.09 8.34 33.49
CA LEU A 238 5.65 8.31 33.26
C LEU A 238 5.22 9.22 32.11
N LEU A 239 5.91 10.34 31.88
CA LEU A 239 5.54 11.27 30.81
C LEU A 239 5.59 10.61 29.42
N PRO A 240 6.72 10.04 28.96
CA PRO A 240 6.76 9.36 27.68
C PRO A 240 5.94 8.06 27.67
N ALA A 241 5.81 7.36 28.80
CA ALA A 241 4.94 6.18 28.88
C ALA A 241 3.45 6.51 28.66
N LEU A 242 2.96 7.56 29.32
CA LEU A 242 1.57 8.02 29.17
C LEU A 242 1.32 8.66 27.81
N ALA A 243 2.33 9.29 27.20
CA ALA A 243 2.23 9.84 25.85
C ALA A 243 2.07 8.78 24.75
N ALA A 244 2.47 7.51 24.99
CA ALA A 244 2.34 6.45 24.00
C ALA A 244 0.87 6.17 23.60
N ALA A 245 -0.06 6.28 24.54
CA ALA A 245 -1.49 6.04 24.30
C ALA A 245 -2.14 7.05 23.34
N PRO A 246 -2.09 8.39 23.58
CA PRO A 246 -2.64 9.37 22.64
C PRO A 246 -1.91 9.36 21.29
N VAL A 247 -0.60 9.04 21.25
CA VAL A 247 0.12 8.84 19.99
C VAL A 247 -0.46 7.66 19.22
N ALA A 248 -0.65 6.51 19.86
CA ALA A 248 -1.28 5.35 19.21
C ALA A 248 -2.71 5.67 18.74
N ALA A 249 -3.49 6.38 19.55
CA ALA A 249 -4.85 6.80 19.21
C ALA A 249 -4.91 7.78 18.01
N PHE A 250 -3.91 8.65 17.87
CA PHE A 250 -3.79 9.56 16.74
C PHE A 250 -3.54 8.81 15.42
N PHE A 251 -2.69 7.77 15.46
CA PHE A 251 -2.34 6.95 14.31
C PHE A 251 -3.26 5.74 14.12
N ARG A 252 -4.42 5.72 14.79
CA ARG A 252 -5.40 4.66 14.61
C ARG A 252 -5.91 4.63 13.18
N ASP A 253 -6.18 3.43 12.69
CA ASP A 253 -6.60 3.15 11.34
C ASP A 253 -7.73 2.10 11.39
N PRO A 254 -8.98 2.50 11.65
CA PRO A 254 -10.09 1.57 11.68
C PRO A 254 -10.32 0.97 10.29
N GLU A 255 -10.70 -0.31 10.25
CA GLU A 255 -11.28 -0.89 9.04
C GLU A 255 -12.67 -0.30 8.79
N ARG A 256 -13.03 -0.19 7.51
CA ARG A 256 -14.24 0.51 7.07
C ARG A 256 -14.91 -0.25 5.95
N ASP A 257 -16.23 -0.33 6.05
CA ASP A 257 -17.07 -0.80 4.97
C ASP A 257 -17.19 0.33 3.94
N VAL A 258 -16.61 0.09 2.77
CA VAL A 258 -16.66 1.03 1.65
C VAL A 258 -17.94 0.74 0.85
N PRO A 259 -18.80 1.74 0.60
CA PRO A 259 -19.99 1.56 -0.23
C PRO A 259 -19.66 0.93 -1.60
N GLU A 260 -20.37 -0.12 -2.00
CA GLU A 260 -20.15 -0.81 -3.28
C GLU A 260 -20.69 -0.03 -4.49
N ASP A 261 -21.64 0.90 -4.27
CA ASP A 261 -22.27 1.73 -5.30
C ASP A 261 -21.22 2.42 -6.20
N PRO A 262 -21.10 2.07 -7.50
CA PRO A 262 -20.07 2.62 -8.37
C PRO A 262 -20.22 4.13 -8.61
N SER A 263 -21.44 4.68 -8.46
CA SER A 263 -21.69 6.12 -8.57
C SER A 263 -21.22 6.90 -7.33
N ALA A 264 -20.98 6.22 -6.20
CA ALA A 264 -20.70 6.87 -4.94
C ALA A 264 -19.26 7.39 -4.84
N VAL A 265 -19.14 8.68 -4.53
CA VAL A 265 -17.88 9.33 -4.13
C VAL A 265 -17.84 9.39 -2.61
N VAL A 266 -16.85 8.76 -1.99
CA VAL A 266 -16.70 8.71 -0.52
C VAL A 266 -15.81 9.81 0.01
N ALA A 267 -15.98 10.20 1.27
CA ALA A 267 -15.11 11.17 1.92
C ALA A 267 -13.65 10.69 1.89
N ALA A 268 -12.69 11.59 1.63
CA ALA A 268 -11.27 11.24 1.67
C ALA A 268 -10.68 11.22 3.10
N ALA A 269 -11.45 11.69 4.08
CA ALA A 269 -11.00 12.03 5.42
C ALA A 269 -12.15 11.92 6.44
N ASP A 270 -11.80 11.71 7.71
CA ASP A 270 -12.74 11.87 8.83
C ASP A 270 -12.80 13.31 9.27
N GLY A 271 -13.98 13.82 9.57
CA GLY A 271 -14.10 15.10 10.24
C GLY A 271 -15.39 15.82 9.91
N GLN A 272 -15.28 17.12 9.67
CA GLN A 272 -16.41 18.00 9.40
C GLN A 272 -16.28 18.70 8.06
N VAL A 273 -17.35 18.67 7.26
CA VAL A 273 -17.42 19.44 6.02
C VAL A 273 -17.39 20.93 6.36
N LEU A 274 -16.41 21.66 5.84
CA LEU A 274 -16.29 23.11 5.98
C LEU A 274 -17.06 23.84 4.88
N SER A 275 -16.95 23.35 3.65
CA SER A 275 -17.58 23.98 2.49
C SER A 275 -17.81 22.98 1.37
N VAL A 276 -18.86 23.26 0.59
CA VAL A 276 -19.16 22.62 -0.69
C VAL A 276 -19.35 23.74 -1.70
N GLN A 277 -18.46 23.82 -2.68
CA GLN A 277 -18.36 24.98 -3.57
C GLN A 277 -18.08 24.54 -5.00
N ARG A 278 -18.64 25.28 -5.96
CA ARG A 278 -18.21 25.26 -7.35
C ARG A 278 -17.17 26.34 -7.56
N LEU A 279 -16.04 26.02 -8.18
CA LEU A 279 -14.93 26.95 -8.40
C LEU A 279 -14.12 26.59 -9.63
N HIS A 280 -13.29 27.52 -10.11
CA HIS A 280 -12.28 27.24 -11.13
C HIS A 280 -10.90 27.20 -10.46
N ASP A 281 -10.05 26.26 -10.88
CA ASP A 281 -8.70 26.08 -10.35
C ASP A 281 -7.75 25.68 -11.47
N GLU A 282 -6.96 26.65 -11.93
CA GLU A 282 -6.06 26.51 -13.07
C GLU A 282 -5.04 25.38 -12.91
N ARG A 283 -4.76 24.95 -11.68
CA ARG A 283 -3.84 23.83 -11.39
C ARG A 283 -4.34 22.50 -11.96
N PHE A 284 -5.65 22.35 -12.14
CA PHE A 284 -6.25 21.09 -12.56
C PHE A 284 -6.75 21.13 -14.01
N GLY A 285 -6.57 22.27 -14.69
CA GLY A 285 -7.00 22.52 -16.07
C GLY A 285 -8.28 23.35 -16.14
N ASP A 286 -8.73 23.57 -17.38
CA ASP A 286 -9.92 24.36 -17.68
C ASP A 286 -11.18 23.58 -17.28
N GLY A 287 -12.03 24.19 -16.46
CA GLY A 287 -13.29 23.60 -16.03
C GLY A 287 -13.75 24.07 -14.66
N GLU A 288 -15.04 23.90 -14.40
CA GLU A 288 -15.61 24.12 -13.08
C GLU A 288 -15.49 22.84 -12.24
N TRP A 289 -15.02 22.99 -11.02
CA TRP A 289 -14.79 21.93 -10.05
C TRP A 289 -15.78 22.03 -8.89
N LEU A 290 -16.41 20.92 -8.54
CA LEU A 290 -17.11 20.74 -7.28
C LEU A 290 -16.08 20.36 -6.21
N ARG A 291 -15.83 21.27 -5.28
CA ARG A 291 -14.96 21.06 -4.13
C ARG A 291 -15.75 20.75 -2.87
N VAL A 292 -15.43 19.64 -2.21
CA VAL A 292 -15.86 19.32 -0.85
C VAL A 292 -14.65 19.39 0.08
N ALA A 293 -14.62 20.38 0.97
CA ALA A 293 -13.52 20.59 1.91
C ALA A 293 -13.86 20.02 3.29
N VAL A 294 -13.03 19.12 3.82
CA VAL A 294 -13.25 18.44 5.11
C VAL A 294 -12.13 18.78 6.08
N PHE A 295 -12.47 19.35 7.23
CA PHE A 295 -11.56 19.57 8.33
C PHE A 295 -11.47 18.35 9.24
N LEU A 296 -10.24 17.90 9.50
CA LEU A 296 -9.91 16.83 10.42
C LEU A 296 -9.31 17.43 11.69
N SER A 297 -10.00 17.30 12.81
CA SER A 297 -9.47 17.67 14.13
C SER A 297 -8.39 16.69 14.57
N VAL A 298 -7.59 17.05 15.59
CA VAL A 298 -6.56 16.16 16.16
C VAL A 298 -7.11 14.84 16.71
N LEU A 299 -8.41 14.78 16.99
CA LEU A 299 -9.08 13.58 17.49
C LEU A 299 -9.58 12.68 16.36
N ASP A 300 -9.68 13.17 15.12
CA ASP A 300 -10.16 12.39 13.98
C ASP A 300 -9.09 11.40 13.47
N VAL A 301 -9.51 10.46 12.62
CA VAL A 301 -8.56 9.56 11.95
C VAL A 301 -7.85 10.34 10.84
N HIS A 302 -6.52 10.33 10.89
CA HIS A 302 -5.69 11.10 9.98
C HIS A 302 -5.17 10.30 8.77
N VAL A 303 -5.52 9.02 8.67
CA VAL A 303 -5.30 8.21 7.46
C VAL A 303 -6.29 8.66 6.40
N ASN A 304 -5.78 9.07 5.24
CA ASN A 304 -6.58 9.52 4.11
C ASN A 304 -6.83 8.40 3.11
N ARG A 305 -8.01 8.41 2.51
CA ARG A 305 -8.53 7.37 1.62
C ARG A 305 -8.92 7.95 0.26
N ALA A 306 -8.79 7.14 -0.79
CA ALA A 306 -9.19 7.54 -2.13
C ALA A 306 -10.72 7.70 -2.18
N PRO A 307 -11.25 8.86 -2.63
CA PRO A 307 -12.68 9.10 -2.66
C PRO A 307 -13.39 8.30 -3.76
N VAL A 308 -12.65 7.88 -4.78
CA VAL A 308 -13.09 7.09 -5.92
C VAL A 308 -11.99 6.12 -6.33
N ALA A 309 -12.36 5.11 -7.12
CA ALA A 309 -11.37 4.28 -7.80
C ALA A 309 -10.73 5.05 -8.96
N GLY A 310 -9.42 4.91 -9.15
CA GLY A 310 -8.72 5.61 -10.22
C GLY A 310 -7.23 5.33 -10.28
N LYS A 311 -6.60 5.83 -11.34
CA LYS A 311 -5.15 5.78 -11.55
C LYS A 311 -4.51 7.09 -11.11
N VAL A 312 -3.50 7.03 -10.25
CA VAL A 312 -2.69 8.21 -9.93
C VAL A 312 -1.93 8.63 -11.17
N VAL A 313 -2.21 9.81 -11.71
CA VAL A 313 -1.55 10.35 -12.91
C VAL A 313 -0.62 11.50 -12.61
N ASP A 314 -0.81 12.17 -11.47
CA ASP A 314 0.07 13.25 -11.05
C ASP A 314 0.09 13.39 -9.53
N TYR A 315 1.21 13.88 -9.02
CA TYR A 315 1.42 14.26 -7.65
C TYR A 315 2.35 15.47 -7.58
N PHE A 316 1.86 16.54 -6.96
CA PHE A 316 2.66 17.75 -6.75
C PHE A 316 2.35 18.40 -5.42
N VAL A 317 3.31 19.18 -4.92
CA VAL A 317 3.21 19.91 -3.67
C VAL A 317 3.25 21.41 -3.98
N ALA A 318 2.26 22.14 -3.50
CA ALA A 318 2.29 23.59 -3.46
C ALA A 318 2.85 24.04 -2.11
N ASP A 319 3.87 24.90 -2.16
CA ASP A 319 4.40 25.58 -0.98
C ASP A 319 3.39 26.56 -0.40
N GLY A 320 3.55 26.91 0.88
CA GLY A 320 2.61 27.78 1.55
C GLY A 320 2.82 27.93 3.05
N GLY A 321 1.82 28.52 3.69
CA GLY A 321 1.76 28.74 5.13
C GLY A 321 1.25 27.54 5.94
N PHE A 322 0.93 27.83 7.20
CA PHE A 322 0.42 26.87 8.18
C PHE A 322 -0.63 27.55 9.06
N VAL A 323 -1.59 28.24 8.45
CA VAL A 323 -2.71 28.86 9.17
C VAL A 323 -3.65 27.76 9.67
N ASN A 324 -4.47 28.05 10.68
CA ASN A 324 -5.52 27.12 11.12
C ASN A 324 -6.38 26.68 9.93
N ALA A 325 -6.49 25.36 9.74
CA ALA A 325 -7.14 24.73 8.60
C ALA A 325 -8.67 24.99 8.50
N MET A 326 -9.28 25.55 9.53
CA MET A 326 -10.68 26.01 9.50
C MET A 326 -10.87 27.40 8.87
N LYS A 327 -9.79 28.20 8.75
CA LYS A 327 -9.87 29.58 8.25
C LYS A 327 -9.76 29.62 6.72
N PRO A 328 -10.41 30.59 6.05
CA PRO A 328 -10.25 30.80 4.61
C PRO A 328 -8.79 30.93 4.16
N ASP A 329 -7.93 31.57 4.95
CA ASP A 329 -6.51 31.74 4.63
C ASP A 329 -5.75 30.40 4.48
N ALA A 330 -6.31 29.28 4.98
CA ALA A 330 -5.72 27.95 4.80
C ALA A 330 -5.70 27.46 3.34
N GLU A 331 -6.35 28.16 2.41
CA GLU A 331 -6.16 27.93 0.97
C GLU A 331 -4.70 28.08 0.53
N HIS A 332 -3.95 28.94 1.21
CA HIS A 332 -2.54 29.22 0.94
C HIS A 332 -1.58 28.39 1.82
N ASN A 333 -2.10 27.38 2.54
CA ASN A 333 -1.25 26.46 3.27
C ASN A 333 -0.54 25.48 2.33
N VAL A 334 0.56 24.91 2.82
CA VAL A 334 1.23 23.78 2.14
C VAL A 334 0.20 22.69 1.82
N ALA A 335 0.15 22.27 0.56
CA ALA A 335 -0.83 21.33 0.06
C ALA A 335 -0.18 20.32 -0.87
N ALA A 336 -0.46 19.03 -0.67
CA ALA A 336 -0.07 17.99 -1.60
C ALA A 336 -1.32 17.52 -2.37
N TYR A 337 -1.22 17.50 -3.69
CA TYR A 337 -2.31 17.14 -4.59
C TYR A 337 -2.02 15.77 -5.17
N THR A 338 -2.98 14.85 -5.05
CA THR A 338 -2.97 13.57 -5.76
C THR A 338 -4.06 13.62 -6.81
N VAL A 339 -3.68 13.53 -8.09
CA VAL A 339 -4.61 13.58 -9.23
C VAL A 339 -4.90 12.16 -9.68
N LEU A 340 -6.18 11.80 -9.68
CA LEU A 340 -6.71 10.52 -10.12
C LEU A 340 -7.36 10.68 -11.49
N ASP A 341 -6.95 9.86 -12.43
CA ASP A 341 -7.63 9.62 -13.69
C ASP A 341 -8.67 8.51 -13.47
N THR A 342 -9.93 8.77 -13.86
CA THR A 342 -11.08 7.92 -13.57
C THR A 342 -11.98 7.85 -14.80
N GLU A 343 -12.94 6.91 -14.81
CA GLU A 343 -13.94 6.83 -15.89
C GLU A 343 -14.86 8.07 -15.96
N HIS A 344 -14.93 8.86 -14.89
CA HIS A 344 -15.74 10.10 -14.80
C HIS A 344 -14.90 11.37 -14.97
N GLY A 345 -13.67 11.26 -15.47
CA GLY A 345 -12.72 12.36 -15.60
C GLY A 345 -11.75 12.45 -14.43
N ARG A 346 -11.02 13.57 -14.34
CA ARG A 346 -10.01 13.77 -13.30
C ARG A 346 -10.67 14.07 -11.96
N VAL A 347 -10.17 13.46 -10.89
CA VAL A 347 -10.52 13.75 -9.50
C VAL A 347 -9.26 14.13 -8.75
N VAL A 348 -9.31 15.20 -7.95
CA VAL A 348 -8.14 15.65 -7.18
C VAL A 348 -8.41 15.53 -5.70
N VAL A 349 -7.46 14.95 -4.96
CA VAL A 349 -7.46 14.97 -3.50
C VAL A 349 -6.33 15.88 -3.03
N ALA A 350 -6.68 16.97 -2.36
CA ALA A 350 -5.71 17.89 -1.78
C ALA A 350 -5.59 17.65 -0.27
N GLN A 351 -4.41 17.22 0.15
CA GLN A 351 -4.03 17.10 1.55
C GLN A 351 -3.39 18.42 1.99
N ARG A 352 -4.08 19.21 2.82
CA ARG A 352 -3.63 20.55 3.22
C ARG A 352 -3.23 20.60 4.69
N THR A 353 -2.10 21.22 4.97
CA THR A 353 -1.62 21.43 6.33
C THR A 353 -2.52 22.41 7.09
N GLY A 354 -2.33 22.45 8.41
CA GLY A 354 -2.93 23.38 9.35
C GLY A 354 -1.87 23.87 10.32
N LEU A 355 -2.29 24.51 11.42
CA LEU A 355 -1.40 25.18 12.38
C LEU A 355 -0.27 24.30 12.92
N ILE A 356 -0.60 23.05 13.23
CA ILE A 356 0.31 22.08 13.84
C ILE A 356 0.82 21.09 12.78
N ALA A 357 0.05 20.80 11.74
CA ALA A 357 0.44 19.89 10.68
C ALA A 357 1.65 20.40 9.89
N ARG A 358 2.76 19.66 9.90
CA ARG A 358 3.97 20.01 9.13
C ARG A 358 4.39 18.96 8.12
N ARG A 359 3.73 17.79 8.12
CA ARG A 359 4.12 16.67 7.27
C ARG A 359 2.91 15.99 6.68
N ILE A 360 2.88 15.97 5.36
CA ILE A 360 1.99 15.16 4.54
C ILE A 360 2.77 13.91 4.12
N VAL A 361 2.16 12.75 4.28
CA VAL A 361 2.72 11.47 3.87
C VAL A 361 1.86 10.96 2.74
N GLN A 362 2.39 11.02 1.53
CA GLN A 362 1.79 10.43 0.34
C GLN A 362 2.45 9.06 0.10
N ARG A 363 1.65 8.04 -0.24
CA ARG A 363 2.11 6.64 -0.37
C ARG A 363 1.67 5.97 -1.67
N ALA A 364 1.16 6.73 -2.63
CA ALA A 364 0.62 6.19 -3.88
C ALA A 364 1.38 6.79 -5.07
N PRO A 365 2.44 6.13 -5.57
CA PRO A 365 3.23 6.70 -6.65
C PRO A 365 2.39 6.92 -7.92
N ILE A 366 2.88 7.79 -8.81
CA ILE A 366 2.30 7.95 -10.14
C ILE A 366 2.29 6.57 -10.85
N GLY A 367 1.18 6.27 -11.51
CA GLY A 367 0.90 4.98 -12.14
C GLY A 367 0.17 3.98 -11.23
N ALA A 368 0.07 4.23 -9.92
CA ALA A 368 -0.66 3.35 -9.00
C ALA A 368 -2.17 3.33 -9.31
N LEU A 369 -2.80 2.15 -9.18
CA LEU A 369 -4.26 2.03 -9.18
C LEU A 369 -4.76 1.97 -7.73
N LEU A 370 -5.64 2.91 -7.40
CA LEU A 370 -6.29 2.97 -6.09
C LEU A 370 -7.74 2.50 -6.22
N ALA A 371 -8.13 1.59 -5.34
CA ALA A 371 -9.53 1.26 -5.16
C ALA A 371 -10.25 2.39 -4.40
N LYS A 372 -11.57 2.52 -4.58
CA LYS A 372 -12.37 3.41 -3.75
C LYS A 372 -12.21 3.05 -2.27
N GLY A 373 -12.00 4.04 -1.42
CA GLY A 373 -11.76 3.85 0.02
C GLY A 373 -10.36 3.32 0.36
N GLU A 374 -9.49 3.07 -0.61
CA GLU A 374 -8.12 2.64 -0.36
C GLU A 374 -7.31 3.74 0.34
N ARG A 375 -6.59 3.35 1.39
CA ARG A 375 -5.66 4.23 2.10
C ARG A 375 -4.56 4.64 1.13
N PHE A 376 -4.30 5.94 0.96
CA PHE A 376 -3.23 6.41 0.07
C PHE A 376 -2.26 7.38 0.74
N GLY A 377 -2.59 7.87 1.94
CA GLY A 377 -1.74 8.82 2.64
C GLY A 377 -2.18 9.10 4.07
N LEU A 378 -1.49 10.05 4.69
CA LEU A 378 -1.79 10.56 6.03
C LEU A 378 -1.31 12.00 6.16
N ILE A 379 -2.06 12.85 6.86
CA ILE A 379 -1.63 14.20 7.26
C ILE A 379 -1.55 14.25 8.77
N ARG A 380 -0.49 14.79 9.35
CA ARG A 380 -0.35 14.82 10.82
C ARG A 380 -0.98 16.09 11.41
N PHE A 381 -1.69 16.00 12.53
CA PHE A 381 -2.12 17.08 13.43
C PHE A 381 -2.97 18.22 12.84
N GLY A 382 -4.30 18.06 12.83
CA GLY A 382 -5.24 19.19 12.64
C GLY A 382 -5.12 19.80 11.25
N SER A 383 -5.77 19.17 10.28
CA SER A 383 -5.53 19.39 8.85
C SER A 383 -6.85 19.46 8.06
N ARG A 384 -6.76 19.75 6.76
CA ARG A 384 -7.91 19.77 5.85
C ARG A 384 -7.64 18.87 4.66
N THR A 385 -8.64 18.11 4.24
CA THR A 385 -8.60 17.34 2.99
C THR A 385 -9.73 17.80 2.09
N ASP A 386 -9.39 18.22 0.89
CA ASP A 386 -10.36 18.65 -0.11
C ASP A 386 -10.46 17.60 -1.22
N VAL A 387 -11.68 17.33 -1.68
CA VAL A 387 -11.94 16.52 -2.87
C VAL A 387 -12.50 17.44 -3.96
N TYR A 388 -11.86 17.46 -5.13
CA TYR A 388 -12.30 18.19 -6.33
C TYR A 388 -12.81 17.18 -7.35
N LEU A 389 -14.05 17.38 -7.79
CA LEU A 389 -14.75 16.56 -8.78
C LEU A 389 -15.15 17.46 -9.97
N PRO A 390 -15.27 16.93 -11.20
CA PRO A 390 -15.86 17.67 -12.31
C PRO A 390 -17.30 18.11 -11.96
N ALA A 391 -17.58 19.42 -11.98
CA ALA A 391 -18.82 19.97 -11.42
C ALA A 391 -20.08 19.64 -12.25
N ASP A 392 -19.91 19.28 -13.51
CA ASP A 392 -20.97 18.86 -14.42
C ASP A 392 -21.33 17.37 -14.24
N ALA A 393 -20.36 16.53 -13.87
CA ALA A 393 -20.52 15.10 -13.68
C ALA A 393 -20.88 14.68 -12.24
N ALA A 394 -20.69 15.54 -11.24
CA ALA A 394 -20.90 15.21 -9.83
C ALA A 394 -21.99 16.05 -9.14
N GLU A 395 -22.77 15.40 -8.28
CA GLU A 395 -23.76 16.03 -7.39
C GLU A 395 -23.36 15.84 -5.91
N PRO A 396 -23.25 16.91 -5.10
CA PRO A 396 -22.91 16.80 -3.69
C PRO A 396 -24.09 16.26 -2.87
N LEU A 397 -23.79 15.42 -1.89
CA LEU A 397 -24.77 14.82 -0.96
C LEU A 397 -24.58 15.29 0.50
N VAL A 398 -23.62 16.19 0.73
CA VAL A 398 -23.30 16.76 2.06
C VAL A 398 -23.26 18.28 1.99
N GLY A 399 -23.38 18.92 3.14
CA GLY A 399 -23.28 20.37 3.31
C GLY A 399 -22.34 20.78 4.45
N PRO A 400 -22.02 22.08 4.56
CA PRO A 400 -21.21 22.60 5.66
C PRO A 400 -21.78 22.21 7.03
N GLY A 401 -20.92 21.73 7.93
CA GLY A 401 -21.29 21.29 9.27
C GLY A 401 -21.45 19.77 9.42
N ASP A 402 -21.69 19.04 8.33
CA ASP A 402 -21.89 17.59 8.36
C ASP A 402 -20.63 16.86 8.84
N LYS A 403 -20.83 15.80 9.62
CA LYS A 403 -19.77 14.88 10.04
C LYS A 403 -19.63 13.77 9.01
N VAL A 404 -18.39 13.53 8.57
CA VAL A 404 -18.07 12.52 7.55
C VAL A 404 -16.97 11.59 8.06
N VAL A 405 -17.04 10.34 7.61
CA VAL A 405 -16.05 9.30 7.89
C VAL A 405 -15.40 8.91 6.57
N GLY A 406 -14.08 9.02 6.47
CA GLY A 406 -13.33 8.76 5.24
C GLY A 406 -13.56 7.34 4.72
N GLY A 407 -13.67 7.14 3.42
CA GLY A 407 -13.92 5.83 2.83
C GLY A 407 -15.31 5.24 3.09
N ALA A 408 -16.15 5.84 3.93
CA ALA A 408 -17.46 5.29 4.32
C ALA A 408 -18.62 6.24 3.99
N THR A 409 -18.52 7.51 4.39
CA THR A 409 -19.58 8.50 4.10
C THR A 409 -19.54 8.89 2.64
N VAL A 410 -20.67 8.76 1.94
CA VAL A 410 -20.83 9.25 0.57
C VAL A 410 -21.01 10.77 0.59
N ILE A 411 -20.10 11.50 -0.06
CA ILE A 411 -20.09 12.97 -0.10
C ILE A 411 -20.66 13.53 -1.40
N ALA A 412 -20.65 12.73 -2.46
CA ALA A 412 -21.20 13.07 -3.77
C ALA A 412 -21.56 11.81 -4.54
N ARG A 413 -22.30 11.97 -5.63
CA ARG A 413 -22.57 10.93 -6.63
C ARG A 413 -22.26 11.40 -8.03
N TRP A 414 -21.79 10.49 -8.87
CA TRP A 414 -21.73 10.67 -10.31
C TRP A 414 -23.14 10.69 -10.91
N ARG A 415 -23.37 11.57 -11.89
CA ARG A 415 -24.65 11.75 -12.59
C ARG A 415 -24.89 10.75 -13.71
#